data_AF-A0A4Q7Q0Q3-F1
#
_entry.id   AF-A0A4Q7Q0Q3-F1
#
_cell.length_a   1.000
_cell.length_b   1.000
_cell.length_c   1.000
_cell.angle_alpha   90.00
_cell.angle_beta   90.00
_cell.angle_gamma   90.00
#
_symmetry.space_group_name_H-M   'P 1'
#
loop_
_entity.id
_entity.type
_entity.pdbx_description
1 polymer ?
#
loop_
_entity_poly.entity_id
_entity_poly.type
_entity_poly.pdbx_seq_one_letter_code
_entity_poly.pdbx_strand_id
1 'polypeptide(L)'
;MNEDEDLRIEQAAREVAEAEAERIQAEAEDAKADPAVQEEWIRQSNLIYGGLAAAGLVVVQPFLTASPLDLTAKICVIAFAVSIPLLAALLVLNRQEAFRRQVSRSRLVSVAKAVAEGSAFVGLTAAFWHISTIAGIAFLLVGFFAVGVHSAGYTKLEYDGNFRSRFRRPRPPTP
;
A
#
# COMPACT_ATOMS: atom_id res chain seq x y z
N MET A 1 2.57 -3.63 -50.16
CA MET A 1 2.73 -3.62 -48.69
C MET A 1 1.98 -4.84 -48.19
N ASN A 2 2.71 -5.80 -47.65
CA ASN A 2 2.27 -7.20 -47.54
C ASN A 2 1.69 -7.41 -46.14
N GLU A 3 0.36 -7.59 -46.02
CA GLU A 3 -0.35 -7.77 -44.74
C GLU A 3 0.28 -8.86 -43.85
N ASP A 4 0.85 -9.89 -44.46
CA ASP A 4 1.53 -10.99 -43.77
C ASP A 4 2.83 -10.58 -43.06
N GLU A 5 3.50 -9.52 -43.53
CA GLU A 5 4.73 -9.01 -42.94
C GLU A 5 4.43 -8.13 -41.72
N ASP A 6 3.39 -7.31 -41.81
CA ASP A 6 2.90 -6.49 -40.69
C ASP A 6 2.38 -7.35 -39.53
N LEU A 7 1.65 -8.44 -39.83
CA LEU A 7 1.18 -9.41 -38.82
C LEU A 7 2.34 -10.12 -38.10
N ARG A 8 3.42 -10.44 -38.81
CA ARG A 8 4.62 -11.06 -38.20
C ARG A 8 5.38 -10.08 -37.30
N ILE A 9 5.45 -8.82 -37.69
CA ILE A 9 6.06 -7.76 -36.88
C ILE A 9 5.25 -7.54 -35.60
N GLU A 10 3.92 -7.51 -35.71
CA GLU A 10 3.04 -7.36 -34.54
C GLU A 10 3.12 -8.58 -33.59
N GLN A 11 3.18 -9.80 -34.14
CA GLN A 11 3.37 -11.02 -33.34
C GLN A 11 4.72 -11.03 -32.63
N ALA A 12 5.81 -10.70 -33.33
CA ALA A 12 7.13 -10.61 -32.72
C ALA A 12 7.19 -9.52 -31.63
N ALA A 13 6.50 -8.39 -31.82
CA ALA A 13 6.41 -7.33 -30.80
C ALA A 13 5.64 -7.78 -29.56
N ARG A 14 4.56 -8.56 -29.72
CA ARG A 14 3.80 -9.14 -28.60
C ARG A 14 4.63 -10.18 -27.85
N GLU A 15 5.32 -11.08 -28.55
CA GLU A 15 6.18 -12.09 -27.92
C GLU A 15 7.32 -11.44 -27.11
N VAL A 16 7.92 -10.35 -27.63
CA VAL A 16 8.93 -9.59 -26.90
C VAL A 16 8.34 -8.89 -25.68
N ALA A 17 7.16 -8.28 -25.80
CA ALA A 17 6.48 -7.61 -24.69
C ALA A 17 6.05 -8.60 -23.60
N GLU A 18 5.58 -9.79 -23.97
CA GLU A 18 5.22 -10.86 -23.05
C GLU A 18 6.46 -11.42 -22.35
N ALA A 19 7.55 -11.69 -23.09
CA ALA A 19 8.80 -12.15 -22.49
C ALA A 19 9.43 -11.09 -21.57
N GLU A 20 9.30 -9.80 -21.90
CA GLU A 20 9.73 -8.71 -21.03
C GLU A 20 8.85 -8.61 -19.78
N ALA A 21 7.52 -8.73 -19.92
CA ALA A 21 6.61 -8.76 -18.78
C ALA A 21 6.86 -9.95 -17.85
N GLU A 22 7.11 -11.15 -18.40
CA GLU A 22 7.47 -12.34 -17.63
C GLU A 22 8.79 -12.14 -16.88
N ARG A 23 9.80 -11.53 -17.52
CA ARG A 23 11.08 -11.21 -16.87
C ARG A 23 10.90 -10.18 -15.76
N ILE A 24 10.12 -9.13 -15.98
CA ILE A 24 9.81 -8.13 -14.95
C ILE A 24 9.08 -8.79 -13.78
N GLN A 25 8.14 -9.69 -14.05
CA GLN A 25 7.39 -10.40 -13.03
C GLN A 25 8.28 -11.37 -12.23
N ALA A 26 9.19 -12.10 -12.90
CA ALA A 26 10.16 -12.97 -12.24
C ALA A 26 11.14 -12.17 -11.37
N GLU A 27 11.68 -11.06 -11.88
CA GLU A 27 12.53 -10.14 -11.11
C GLU A 27 11.79 -9.56 -9.90
N ALA A 28 10.49 -9.22 -10.05
CA ALA A 28 9.67 -8.72 -8.96
C ALA A 28 9.40 -9.80 -7.89
N GLU A 29 9.15 -11.04 -8.28
CA GLU A 29 8.99 -12.15 -7.33
C GLU A 29 10.29 -12.48 -6.59
N ASP A 30 11.43 -12.47 -7.28
CA ASP A 30 12.75 -12.64 -6.67
C ASP A 30 13.08 -11.49 -5.71
N ALA A 31 12.77 -10.25 -6.07
CA ALA A 31 12.92 -9.08 -5.20
C ALA A 31 12.01 -9.17 -3.96
N LYS A 32 10.78 -9.66 -4.10
CA LYS A 32 9.87 -9.92 -2.96
C LYS A 32 10.36 -11.06 -2.07
N ALA A 33 11.15 -11.99 -2.60
CA ALA A 33 11.73 -13.09 -1.85
C ALA A 33 12.96 -12.67 -1.03
N ASP A 34 13.53 -11.49 -1.29
CA ASP A 34 14.65 -10.96 -0.51
C ASP A 34 14.21 -10.65 0.94
N PRO A 35 14.84 -11.26 1.97
CA PRO A 35 14.51 -10.99 3.37
C PRO A 35 14.66 -9.51 3.76
N ALA A 36 15.60 -8.77 3.15
CA ALA A 36 15.77 -7.34 3.43
C ALA A 36 14.58 -6.50 2.91
N VAL A 37 14.03 -6.87 1.76
CA VAL A 37 12.82 -6.23 1.18
C VAL A 37 11.60 -6.54 2.03
N GLN A 38 11.46 -7.78 2.53
CA GLN A 38 10.37 -8.16 3.42
C GLN A 38 10.41 -7.40 4.75
N GLU A 39 11.60 -7.25 5.35
CA GLU A 39 11.76 -6.51 6.61
C GLU A 39 11.35 -5.03 6.47
N GLU A 40 11.76 -4.38 5.37
CA GLU A 40 11.36 -3.01 5.07
C GLU A 40 9.85 -2.89 4.88
N TRP A 41 9.25 -3.82 4.15
CA TRP A 41 7.81 -3.83 3.90
C TRP A 41 7.00 -4.01 5.19
N ILE A 42 7.47 -4.86 6.11
CA ILE A 42 6.87 -5.02 7.44
C ILE A 42 7.03 -3.73 8.26
N ARG A 43 8.18 -3.06 8.19
CA ARG A 43 8.41 -1.78 8.87
C ARG A 43 7.45 -0.71 8.39
N GLN A 44 7.28 -0.57 7.08
CA GLN A 44 6.33 0.38 6.48
C GLN A 44 4.89 0.05 6.88
N SER A 45 4.49 -1.22 6.82
CA SER A 45 3.15 -1.65 7.22
C SER A 45 2.87 -1.35 8.69
N ASN A 46 3.85 -1.57 9.58
CA ASN A 46 3.73 -1.22 11.00
C ASN A 46 3.55 0.28 11.24
N LEU A 47 4.23 1.12 10.46
CA LEU A 47 4.07 2.58 10.54
C LEU A 47 2.67 3.01 10.09
N ILE A 48 2.16 2.41 9.00
CA ILE A 48 0.80 2.68 8.51
C ILE A 48 -0.23 2.25 9.54
N TYR A 49 -0.16 1.00 10.03
CA TYR A 49 -1.15 0.47 10.97
C TYR A 49 -1.13 1.22 12.30
N GLY A 50 0.07 1.46 12.84
CA GLY A 50 0.23 2.19 14.09
C GLY A 50 -0.22 3.65 13.95
N GLY A 51 0.14 4.30 12.85
CA GLY A 51 -0.25 5.68 12.56
C GLY A 51 -1.76 5.86 12.41
N LEU A 52 -2.41 4.99 11.63
CA LEU A 52 -3.86 5.03 11.45
C LEU A 52 -4.63 4.71 12.75
N ALA A 53 -4.15 3.74 13.54
CA ALA A 53 -4.77 3.43 14.83
C ALA A 53 -4.64 4.59 15.82
N ALA A 54 -3.47 5.22 15.91
CA ALA A 54 -3.24 6.38 16.77
C ALA A 54 -4.08 7.58 16.32
N ALA A 55 -4.12 7.88 15.02
CA ALA A 55 -4.96 8.93 14.47
C ALA A 55 -6.45 8.69 14.78
N GLY A 56 -6.93 7.45 14.58
CA GLY A 56 -8.29 7.07 14.92
C GLY A 56 -8.62 7.27 16.39
N LEU A 57 -7.72 6.88 17.30
CA LEU A 57 -7.91 7.04 18.74
C LEU A 57 -8.05 8.53 19.13
N VAL A 58 -7.23 9.41 18.55
CA VAL A 58 -7.30 10.85 18.78
C VAL A 58 -8.57 11.46 18.20
N VAL A 59 -8.92 11.10 16.97
CA VAL A 59 -10.07 11.66 16.23
C VAL A 59 -11.40 11.25 16.87
N VAL A 60 -11.50 10.05 17.44
CA VAL A 60 -12.76 9.54 18.04
C VAL A 60 -13.07 10.18 19.39
N GLN A 61 -12.06 10.63 20.16
CA GLN A 61 -12.24 11.21 21.50
C GLN A 61 -13.35 12.26 21.60
N PRO A 62 -13.39 13.33 20.79
CA PRO A 62 -14.43 14.35 20.88
C PRO A 62 -15.83 13.80 20.59
N PHE A 63 -15.95 12.74 19.79
CA PHE A 63 -17.24 12.13 19.43
C PHE A 63 -17.80 11.21 20.52
N LEU A 64 -16.95 10.72 21.44
CA LEU A 64 -17.41 9.90 22.58
C LEU A 64 -18.05 10.75 23.68
N THR A 65 -17.71 12.03 23.75
CA THR A 65 -18.21 12.96 24.77
C THR A 65 -19.29 13.90 24.22
N ALA A 66 -19.32 14.13 22.92
CA ALA A 66 -20.34 14.94 22.28
C ALA A 66 -21.70 14.20 22.20
N SER A 67 -22.77 14.90 22.56
CA SER A 67 -24.14 14.47 22.30
C SER A 67 -25.03 15.68 22.01
N PRO A 68 -25.91 15.61 20.99
CA PRO A 68 -26.14 14.51 20.05
C PRO A 68 -25.11 14.47 18.90
N LEU A 69 -24.81 13.27 18.40
CA LEU A 69 -23.97 13.07 17.21
C LEU A 69 -24.80 13.19 15.94
N ASP A 70 -24.31 13.96 14.96
CA ASP A 70 -24.87 13.96 13.62
C ASP A 70 -24.52 12.67 12.85
N LEU A 71 -25.06 12.52 11.64
CA LEU A 71 -24.87 11.31 10.83
C LEU A 71 -23.39 11.08 10.49
N THR A 72 -22.65 12.14 10.14
CA THR A 72 -21.24 12.07 9.78
C THR A 72 -20.36 11.63 10.94
N ALA A 73 -20.58 12.14 12.14
CA ALA A 73 -19.85 11.74 13.34
C ALA A 73 -20.17 10.28 13.73
N LYS A 74 -21.43 9.82 13.56
CA LYS A 74 -21.79 8.40 13.77
C LYS A 74 -21.03 7.49 12.81
N ILE A 75 -20.95 7.85 11.53
CA ILE A 75 -20.18 7.09 10.53
C ILE A 75 -18.71 7.01 10.95
N CYS A 76 -18.11 8.13 11.39
CA CYS A 76 -16.74 8.18 11.89
C CYS A 76 -16.50 7.19 13.04
N VAL A 77 -17.36 7.22 14.08
CA VAL A 77 -17.22 6.35 15.25
C VAL A 77 -17.34 4.87 14.87
N ILE A 78 -18.34 4.51 14.04
CA ILE A 78 -18.52 3.12 13.59
C ILE A 78 -17.31 2.64 12.78
N ALA A 79 -16.81 3.48 11.86
CA ALA A 79 -15.66 3.14 11.03
C ALA A 79 -14.40 2.86 11.86
N PHE A 80 -14.14 3.67 12.88
CA PHE A 80 -12.99 3.44 13.78
C PHE A 80 -13.22 2.32 14.79
N ALA A 81 -14.45 2.02 15.18
CA ALA A 81 -14.76 0.85 16.00
C ALA A 81 -14.39 -0.47 15.29
N VAL A 82 -14.46 -0.49 13.95
CA VAL A 82 -14.00 -1.62 13.12
C VAL A 82 -12.49 -1.54 12.86
N SER A 83 -12.00 -0.36 12.48
CA SER A 83 -10.62 -0.19 12.03
C SER A 83 -9.60 -0.40 13.16
N ILE A 84 -9.78 0.20 14.33
CA ILE A 84 -8.78 0.18 15.41
C ILE A 84 -8.44 -1.25 15.86
N PRO A 85 -9.41 -2.14 16.16
CA PRO A 85 -9.11 -3.51 16.54
C PRO A 85 -8.40 -4.30 15.43
N LEU A 86 -8.81 -4.11 14.17
CA LEU A 86 -8.18 -4.80 13.03
C LEU A 86 -6.74 -4.32 12.82
N LEU A 87 -6.48 -3.01 12.86
CA LEU A 87 -5.13 -2.46 12.74
C LEU A 87 -4.23 -2.94 13.89
N ALA A 88 -4.75 -3.01 15.12
CA ALA A 88 -4.02 -3.53 16.26
C ALA A 88 -3.66 -5.02 16.07
N ALA A 89 -4.61 -5.84 15.62
CA ALA A 89 -4.38 -7.25 15.33
C ALA A 89 -3.33 -7.45 14.22
N LEU A 90 -3.42 -6.65 13.14
CA LEU A 90 -2.46 -6.68 12.04
C LEU A 90 -1.06 -6.21 12.47
N LEU A 91 -0.96 -5.22 13.36
CA LEU A 91 0.31 -4.77 13.92
C LEU A 91 0.98 -5.87 14.76
N VAL A 92 0.21 -6.57 15.60
CA VAL A 92 0.70 -7.73 16.37
C VAL A 92 1.13 -8.84 15.42
N LEU A 93 0.34 -9.13 14.38
CA LEU A 93 0.68 -10.14 13.37
C LEU A 93 2.00 -9.79 12.66
N ASN A 94 2.14 -8.57 12.15
CA ASN A 94 3.38 -8.10 11.52
C ASN A 94 4.60 -8.21 12.44
N ARG A 95 4.42 -7.94 13.75
CA ARG A 95 5.50 -8.12 14.74
C ARG A 95 5.89 -9.59 14.88
N GLN A 96 4.94 -10.52 14.81
CA GLN A 96 5.21 -11.94 14.82
C GLN A 96 5.87 -12.42 13.52
N GLU A 97 5.44 -11.90 12.37
CA GLU A 97 6.06 -12.19 11.06
C GLU A 97 7.50 -11.69 11.00
N ALA A 98 7.78 -10.48 11.49
CA ALA A 98 9.12 -9.95 11.61
C ALA A 98 10.00 -10.84 12.50
N PHE A 99 9.46 -11.29 13.64
CA PHE A 99 10.19 -12.19 14.54
C PHE A 99 10.50 -13.54 13.90
N ARG A 100 9.58 -14.08 13.08
CA ARG A 100 9.72 -15.39 12.43
C ARG A 100 10.38 -15.34 11.05
N ARG A 101 10.65 -14.15 10.50
CA ARG A 101 11.15 -13.92 9.12
C ARG A 101 10.33 -14.65 8.06
N GLN A 102 9.02 -14.75 8.28
CA GLN A 102 8.07 -15.38 7.36
C GLN A 102 6.78 -14.56 7.32
N VAL A 103 6.40 -14.13 6.11
CA VAL A 103 5.15 -13.41 5.84
C VAL A 103 4.01 -14.40 5.63
N SER A 104 2.88 -14.19 6.31
CA SER A 104 1.69 -15.00 6.10
C SER A 104 1.00 -14.61 4.79
N ARG A 105 0.95 -15.53 3.81
CA ARG A 105 0.22 -15.33 2.54
C ARG A 105 -1.30 -15.55 2.66
N SER A 106 -1.86 -15.42 3.86
CA SER A 106 -3.27 -15.72 4.10
C SER A 106 -4.19 -14.69 3.43
N ARG A 107 -5.17 -15.16 2.65
CA ARG A 107 -6.21 -14.29 2.04
C ARG A 107 -6.99 -13.51 3.09
N LEU A 108 -7.18 -14.08 4.28
CA LEU A 108 -7.87 -13.41 5.38
C LEU A 108 -7.12 -12.16 5.84
N VAL A 109 -5.78 -12.21 5.87
CA VAL A 109 -4.95 -11.06 6.27
C VAL A 109 -5.07 -9.95 5.23
N SER A 110 -5.07 -10.30 3.94
CA SER A 110 -5.28 -9.32 2.86
C SER A 110 -6.64 -8.63 2.95
N VAL A 111 -7.71 -9.40 3.22
CA VAL A 111 -9.05 -8.83 3.38
C VAL A 111 -9.12 -7.97 4.64
N ALA A 112 -8.58 -8.45 5.76
CA ALA A 112 -8.53 -7.69 7.01
C ALA A 112 -7.79 -6.37 6.84
N LYS A 113 -6.65 -6.36 6.12
CA LYS A 113 -5.90 -5.15 5.79
C LYS A 113 -6.76 -4.15 5.02
N ALA A 114 -7.39 -4.60 3.93
CA ALA A 114 -8.24 -3.74 3.11
C ALA A 114 -9.41 -3.15 3.90
N VAL A 115 -10.07 -3.97 4.74
CA VAL A 115 -11.17 -3.52 5.60
C VAL A 115 -10.67 -2.52 6.65
N ALA A 116 -9.53 -2.79 7.28
CA ALA A 116 -8.97 -1.95 8.33
C ALA A 116 -8.56 -0.57 7.82
N GLU A 117 -7.76 -0.53 6.74
CA GLU A 117 -7.29 0.71 6.12
C GLU A 117 -8.45 1.49 5.48
N GLY A 118 -9.34 0.79 4.77
CA GLY A 118 -10.52 1.41 4.15
C GLY A 118 -11.44 2.03 5.19
N SER A 119 -11.69 1.33 6.30
CA SER A 119 -12.52 1.86 7.40
C SER A 119 -11.84 3.05 8.09
N ALA A 120 -10.52 3.02 8.30
CA ALA A 120 -9.79 4.18 8.85
C ALA A 120 -9.92 5.41 7.93
N PHE A 121 -9.77 5.21 6.62
CA PHE A 121 -9.89 6.29 5.65
C PHE A 121 -11.29 6.90 5.62
N VAL A 122 -12.33 6.07 5.65
CA VAL A 122 -13.73 6.51 5.78
C VAL A 122 -13.93 7.28 7.08
N GLY A 123 -13.39 6.78 8.20
CA GLY A 123 -13.46 7.44 9.49
C GLY A 123 -12.84 8.84 9.49
N LEU A 124 -11.61 8.96 8.98
CA LEU A 124 -10.93 10.25 8.84
C LEU A 124 -11.72 11.23 7.96
N THR A 125 -12.19 10.77 6.80
CA THR A 125 -12.96 11.60 5.87
C THR A 125 -14.26 12.09 6.53
N ALA A 126 -14.96 11.21 7.23
CA ALA A 126 -16.20 11.55 7.94
C ALA A 126 -15.94 12.55 9.08
N ALA A 127 -14.82 12.45 9.79
CA ALA A 127 -14.42 13.40 10.82
C ALA A 127 -14.22 14.82 10.26
N PHE A 128 -13.53 14.96 9.13
CA PHE A 128 -13.37 16.26 8.48
C PHE A 128 -14.69 16.80 7.94
N TRP A 129 -15.55 15.93 7.39
CA TRP A 129 -16.86 16.33 6.88
C TRP A 129 -17.81 16.82 7.98
N HIS A 130 -17.72 16.22 9.18
CA HIS A 130 -18.45 16.66 10.36
C HIS A 130 -18.07 18.10 10.77
N ILE A 131 -16.79 18.46 10.65
CA ILE A 131 -16.32 19.82 10.94
C ILE A 131 -16.78 20.80 9.84
N SER A 132 -16.52 20.46 8.59
CA SER A 132 -16.88 21.28 7.43
C SER A 132 -16.84 20.47 6.13
N THR A 133 -17.84 20.68 5.27
CA THR A 133 -17.86 20.11 3.91
C THR A 133 -16.60 20.48 3.12
N ILE A 134 -16.11 21.71 3.27
CA ILE A 134 -14.91 22.17 2.56
C ILE A 134 -13.67 21.42 3.05
N ALA A 135 -13.56 21.17 4.37
CA ALA A 135 -12.46 20.42 4.94
C ALA A 135 -12.43 18.97 4.44
N GLY A 136 -13.61 18.34 4.34
CA GLY A 136 -13.75 17.00 3.77
C GLY A 136 -13.30 16.93 2.30
N ILE A 137 -13.73 17.88 1.45
CA ILE A 137 -13.30 17.97 0.05
C ILE A 137 -11.78 18.19 -0.04
N ALA A 138 -11.24 19.12 0.74
CA ALA A 138 -9.81 19.40 0.76
C ALA A 138 -8.99 18.16 1.16
N PHE A 139 -9.43 17.42 2.18
CA PHE A 139 -8.80 16.17 2.61
C PHE A 139 -8.75 15.13 1.48
N LEU A 140 -9.85 14.95 0.74
CA LEU A 140 -9.90 14.00 -0.38
C LEU A 140 -8.99 14.41 -1.54
N LEU A 141 -9.02 15.70 -1.94
CA LEU A 141 -8.17 16.19 -3.03
C LEU A 141 -6.69 16.07 -2.70
N VAL A 142 -6.29 16.47 -1.49
CA VAL A 142 -4.91 16.36 -1.02
C VAL A 142 -4.51 14.89 -0.85
N GLY A 143 -5.41 14.05 -0.35
CA GLY A 143 -5.19 12.61 -0.23
C GLY A 143 -4.92 11.95 -1.58
N PHE A 144 -5.74 12.25 -2.60
CA PHE A 144 -5.53 11.76 -3.96
C PHE A 144 -4.21 12.25 -4.54
N PHE A 145 -3.90 13.55 -4.37
CA PHE A 145 -2.63 14.11 -4.79
C PHE A 145 -1.43 13.42 -4.12
N ALA A 146 -1.51 13.16 -2.81
CA ALA A 146 -0.46 12.48 -2.06
C ALA A 146 -0.24 11.04 -2.56
N VAL A 147 -1.30 10.30 -2.88
CA VAL A 147 -1.20 8.98 -3.52
C VAL A 147 -0.52 9.09 -4.88
N GLY A 148 -0.88 10.09 -5.68
CA GLY A 148 -0.25 10.37 -6.97
C GLY A 148 1.25 10.64 -6.85
N VAL A 149 1.64 11.49 -5.88
CA VAL A 149 3.05 11.78 -5.58
C VAL A 149 3.80 10.52 -5.13
N HIS A 150 3.19 9.70 -4.27
CA HIS A 150 3.80 8.46 -3.81
C HIS A 150 4.00 7.46 -4.96
N SER A 151 3.00 7.31 -5.84
CA SER A 151 3.07 6.44 -7.02
C SER A 151 4.12 6.92 -8.03
N ALA A 152 4.19 8.22 -8.31
CA ALA A 152 5.21 8.81 -9.18
C ALA A 152 6.63 8.67 -8.59
N GLY A 153 6.75 8.81 -7.26
CA GLY A 153 8.01 8.60 -6.56
C GLY A 153 8.48 7.14 -6.63
N TYR A 154 7.56 6.19 -6.49
CA TYR A 154 7.87 4.75 -6.55
C TYR A 154 8.30 4.32 -7.96
N THR A 155 7.54 4.73 -8.98
CA THR A 155 7.87 4.44 -10.38
C THR A 155 9.24 5.01 -10.79
N LYS A 156 9.59 6.21 -10.31
CA LYS A 156 10.92 6.78 -10.55
C LYS A 156 12.04 5.97 -9.88
N LEU A 157 11.81 5.38 -8.70
CA LEU A 157 12.80 4.53 -8.02
C LEU A 157 12.96 3.16 -8.69
N GLU A 158 11.88 2.61 -9.26
CA GLU A 158 11.94 1.34 -10.00
C GLU A 158 12.56 1.49 -11.39
N TYR A 159 12.33 2.60 -12.08
CA TYR A 159 12.82 2.85 -13.44
C TYR A 159 14.22 3.49 -13.53
N ASP A 160 14.75 4.05 -12.43
CA ASP A 160 16.10 4.61 -12.45
C ASP A 160 17.16 3.48 -12.43
N GLY A 161 17.62 3.09 -13.62
CA GLY A 161 18.62 2.04 -13.83
C GLY A 161 19.96 2.27 -13.10
N ASN A 162 20.19 3.49 -12.59
CA ASN A 162 21.35 3.81 -11.77
C ASN A 162 21.29 3.23 -10.34
N PHE A 163 20.11 2.91 -9.80
CA PHE A 163 19.99 2.20 -8.52
C PHE A 163 20.36 0.72 -8.66
N ARG A 164 20.01 0.11 -9.82
CA ARG A 164 20.34 -1.28 -10.18
C ARG A 164 21.85 -1.54 -10.32
N SER A 165 22.64 -0.52 -10.66
CA SER A 165 24.10 -0.67 -10.84
C SER A 165 24.88 -0.76 -9.52
N ARG A 166 24.36 -0.17 -8.43
CA ARG A 166 25.03 -0.17 -7.11
C ARG A 166 25.00 -1.52 -6.38
N PHE A 167 24.04 -2.38 -6.69
CA PHE A 167 23.87 -3.69 -6.03
C PHE A 167 24.34 -4.87 -6.89
N ARG A 168 24.97 -4.62 -8.05
CA ARG A 168 25.57 -5.69 -8.83
C ARG A 168 26.78 -6.24 -8.06
N ARG A 169 26.60 -7.37 -7.37
CA ARG A 169 27.70 -8.09 -6.71
C ARG A 169 28.84 -8.27 -7.73
N PRO A 170 30.09 -7.97 -7.35
CA PRO A 170 31.24 -8.29 -8.21
C PRO A 170 31.19 -9.78 -8.55
N ARG A 171 31.27 -10.12 -9.84
CA ARG A 171 31.45 -11.52 -10.25
C ARG A 171 32.73 -12.03 -9.57
N PRO A 172 32.71 -13.20 -8.91
CA PRO A 172 33.95 -13.80 -8.46
C PRO A 172 34.84 -14.07 -9.68
N PRO A 173 36.17 -13.89 -9.56
CA PRO A 173 37.09 -14.17 -10.65
C PRO A 173 36.98 -15.65 -11.04
N THR A 174 36.78 -15.90 -12.33
CA THR A 174 36.88 -17.25 -12.90
C THR A 174 38.35 -17.70 -12.82
N PRO A 175 38.62 -18.94 -12.40
CA PRO A 175 39.98 -19.50 -12.37
C PRO A 175 40.57 -19.68 -13.77
#